data_AF-A0AAW1MLE8-F1
#
_entry.id   AF-A0AAW1MLE8-F1
#
_cell.length_a   1.000
_cell.length_b   1.000
_cell.length_c   1.000
_cell.angle_alpha   90.00
_cell.angle_beta   90.00
_cell.angle_gamma   90.00
#
_symmetry.space_group_name_H-M   'P 1'
#
loop_
_entity.id
_entity.type
_entity.pdbx_description
1 polymer ?
#
loop_
_entity_poly.entity_id
_entity_poly.type
_entity_poly.pdbx_seq_one_letter_code
_entity_poly.pdbx_strand_id
1 'polypeptide(L)'
;MAKNIKPDQTTKRDKFFKKPKHSPFHTQRHYKNETKSSANESQPSNSFFMKKKNYNAEDAPSQSQEVKKEKPKKPFDKKKWRLQRYSKKYKLQQWEESRKKVILREYYKETKGNLDPKINVQKIYEEAEKEDSDLIKIDQLENENNLNSEIVNDDKSESTKEIATRNKKKPHLNAYEEYQRLKEEKKRKKEEIQQKREERDKALKEYKKEKTRKYKKLNKKTSKGQPVMKYRMQMLLEQIQKSVSN
;
A
#
# COMPACT_ATOMS: atom_id res chain seq x y z
N MET A 1 -36.95 -14.77 57.15
CA MET A 1 -36.24 -15.89 56.49
C MET A 1 -35.47 -15.35 55.27
N ALA A 2 -34.22 -14.94 55.44
CA ALA A 2 -33.39 -14.42 54.34
C ALA A 2 -32.54 -15.56 53.74
N LYS A 3 -32.69 -15.82 52.44
CA LYS A 3 -31.91 -16.83 51.71
C LYS A 3 -30.60 -16.21 51.23
N ASN A 4 -29.48 -16.69 51.79
CA ASN A 4 -28.12 -16.40 51.33
C ASN A 4 -27.85 -17.13 50.01
N ILE A 5 -27.61 -16.38 48.93
CA ILE A 5 -27.14 -16.92 47.64
C ILE A 5 -25.67 -16.51 47.51
N LYS A 6 -24.74 -17.47 47.56
CA LYS A 6 -23.33 -17.24 47.23
C LYS A 6 -23.14 -17.36 45.72
N PRO A 7 -22.44 -16.43 45.05
CA PRO A 7 -22.08 -16.60 43.64
C PRO A 7 -20.86 -17.52 43.50
N ASP A 8 -21.03 -18.56 42.70
CA ASP A 8 -20.02 -19.55 42.36
C ASP A 8 -19.09 -18.99 41.27
N GLN A 9 -17.87 -18.55 41.66
CA GLN A 9 -16.88 -18.03 40.71
C GLN A 9 -15.99 -19.15 40.18
N THR A 10 -16.40 -19.77 39.07
CA THR A 10 -15.50 -20.59 38.27
C THR A 10 -14.85 -19.74 37.18
N THR A 11 -13.67 -19.20 37.46
CA THR A 11 -12.86 -18.51 36.43
C THR A 11 -12.32 -19.53 35.43
N LYS A 12 -12.87 -19.55 34.21
CA LYS A 12 -12.26 -20.25 33.07
C LYS A 12 -10.94 -19.54 32.72
N ARG A 13 -9.83 -20.08 33.23
CA ARG A 13 -8.48 -19.62 32.85
C ARG A 13 -8.28 -19.80 31.35
N ASP A 14 -8.00 -18.68 30.71
CA ASP A 14 -7.82 -18.52 29.27
C ASP A 14 -6.69 -19.42 28.75
N LYS A 15 -7.01 -20.28 27.78
CA LYS A 15 -6.07 -21.26 27.21
C LYS A 15 -5.05 -20.62 26.26
N PHE A 16 -5.19 -19.31 26.00
CA PHE A 16 -4.39 -18.57 25.02
C PHE A 16 -2.89 -18.49 25.35
N PHE A 17 -2.49 -18.58 26.63
CA PHE A 17 -1.08 -18.48 27.04
C PHE A 17 -0.37 -19.81 27.28
N LYS A 18 -0.95 -20.96 26.91
CA LYS A 18 -0.25 -22.25 27.00
C LYS A 18 0.78 -22.37 25.87
N LYS A 19 2.01 -21.94 26.15
CA LYS A 19 3.18 -22.21 25.29
C LYS A 19 3.30 -23.72 25.03
N PRO A 20 3.48 -24.19 23.78
CA PRO A 20 3.69 -25.60 23.50
C PRO A 20 5.00 -26.07 24.15
N LYS A 21 4.94 -27.19 24.88
CA LYS A 21 6.14 -27.86 25.41
C LYS A 21 6.94 -28.40 24.22
N HIS A 22 8.14 -27.88 23.99
CA HIS A 22 9.07 -28.43 23.00
C HIS A 22 9.51 -29.84 23.44
N SER A 23 9.31 -30.82 22.56
CA SER A 23 9.85 -32.18 22.66
C SER A 23 11.37 -32.14 22.50
N PRO A 24 12.17 -32.74 23.41
CA PRO A 24 13.62 -32.76 23.29
C PRO A 24 14.05 -33.94 22.40
N PHE A 25 13.95 -33.80 21.08
CA PHE A 25 14.71 -34.68 20.19
C PHE A 25 16.13 -34.14 20.07
N HIS A 26 16.94 -34.52 21.06
CA HIS A 26 18.39 -34.39 21.09
C HIS A 26 18.99 -35.34 20.03
N THR A 27 19.53 -34.78 18.95
CA THR A 27 20.34 -35.54 18.00
C THR A 27 21.79 -35.13 18.19
N GLN A 28 22.55 -35.95 18.91
CA GLN A 28 24.01 -35.84 18.92
C GLN A 28 24.54 -36.24 17.55
N ARG A 29 25.04 -35.26 16.78
CA ARG A 29 25.93 -35.56 15.65
C ARG A 29 27.35 -35.65 16.19
N HIS A 30 27.85 -36.88 16.31
CA HIS A 30 29.28 -37.13 16.48
C HIS A 30 29.99 -36.81 15.16
N TYR A 31 30.90 -35.85 15.17
CA TYR A 31 31.86 -35.66 14.08
C TYR A 31 33.11 -36.49 14.43
N LYS A 32 33.35 -37.57 13.68
CA LYS A 32 34.66 -38.23 13.64
C LYS A 32 35.57 -37.41 12.73
N ASN A 33 36.66 -36.91 13.28
CA ASN A 33 37.77 -36.35 12.51
C ASN A 33 38.67 -37.52 12.12
N GLU A 34 38.73 -37.85 10.83
CA GLU A 34 39.80 -38.69 10.28
C GLU A 34 40.71 -37.81 9.43
N THR A 35 41.89 -37.53 9.98
CA THR A 35 43.05 -37.06 9.24
C THR A 35 43.67 -38.26 8.53
N LYS A 36 43.60 -38.29 7.20
CA LYS A 36 44.50 -39.10 6.38
C LYS A 36 45.07 -38.25 5.26
N SER A 37 46.36 -37.99 5.42
CA SER A 37 47.30 -37.54 4.40
C SER A 37 47.42 -38.57 3.29
N SER A 38 47.22 -38.16 2.04
CA SER A 38 47.92 -38.75 0.90
C SER A 38 48.09 -37.69 -0.17
N ALA A 39 49.34 -37.38 -0.46
CA ALA A 39 49.75 -36.61 -1.63
C ALA A 39 49.20 -37.27 -2.89
N ASN A 40 48.59 -36.47 -3.76
CA ASN A 40 48.75 -36.65 -5.20
C ASN A 40 48.43 -35.35 -5.93
N GLU A 41 49.38 -35.02 -6.76
CA GLU A 41 49.56 -33.85 -7.58
C GLU A 41 48.58 -33.90 -8.75
N SER A 42 47.69 -32.92 -8.84
CA SER A 42 46.98 -32.58 -10.07
C SER A 42 46.52 -31.13 -9.99
N GLN A 43 47.11 -30.29 -10.83
CA GLN A 43 46.63 -28.94 -11.08
C GLN A 43 45.36 -29.01 -11.93
N PRO A 44 44.25 -28.38 -11.51
CA PRO A 44 43.32 -27.81 -12.47
C PRO A 44 43.42 -26.28 -12.45
N SER A 45 43.66 -25.74 -13.64
CA SER A 45 43.82 -24.33 -13.96
C SER A 45 42.64 -23.48 -13.47
N ASN A 46 42.90 -22.59 -12.52
CA ASN A 46 41.97 -21.53 -12.13
C ASN A 46 42.00 -20.39 -13.16
N SER A 47 41.37 -20.60 -14.32
CA SER A 47 41.10 -19.56 -15.33
C SER A 47 39.74 -18.87 -15.14
N PHE A 48 39.18 -18.89 -13.93
CA PHE A 48 37.85 -18.32 -13.65
C PHE A 48 37.85 -16.79 -13.41
N PHE A 49 39.02 -16.16 -13.33
CA PHE A 49 39.14 -14.70 -13.11
C PHE A 49 39.77 -13.94 -14.28
N MET A 50 39.64 -14.45 -15.51
CA MET A 50 39.99 -13.66 -16.70
C MET A 50 38.84 -12.71 -17.05
N LYS A 51 38.92 -11.52 -16.46
CA LYS A 51 38.11 -10.34 -16.80
C LYS A 51 38.38 -10.02 -18.27
N LYS A 52 37.41 -10.30 -19.15
CA LYS A 52 37.46 -9.95 -20.57
C LYS A 52 37.75 -8.44 -20.69
N LYS A 53 38.91 -8.08 -21.23
CA LYS A 53 39.17 -6.73 -21.75
C LYS A 53 38.49 -6.66 -23.11
N ASN A 54 37.36 -5.97 -23.19
CA ASN A 54 36.81 -5.55 -24.48
C ASN A 54 37.67 -4.40 -24.99
N TYR A 55 38.33 -4.62 -26.13
CA TYR A 55 38.86 -3.55 -26.96
C TYR A 55 37.75 -3.10 -27.93
N ASN A 56 37.73 -1.78 -28.15
CA ASN A 56 37.02 -1.02 -29.19
C ASN A 56 35.55 -0.66 -28.91
N ALA A 57 35.37 0.57 -28.43
CA ALA A 57 34.30 1.47 -28.85
C ALA A 57 34.85 2.89 -28.74
N GLU A 58 35.45 3.36 -29.84
CA GLU A 58 35.54 4.79 -30.10
C GLU A 58 34.12 5.33 -30.35
N ASP A 59 33.95 6.62 -30.10
CA ASP A 59 32.75 7.45 -30.29
C ASP A 59 31.74 7.56 -29.11
N ALA A 60 31.66 8.82 -28.62
CA ALA A 60 30.60 9.48 -27.82
C ALA A 60 30.85 9.70 -26.30
N PRO A 61 30.32 10.79 -25.71
CA PRO A 61 31.06 12.02 -25.43
C PRO A 61 31.41 12.21 -23.95
N SER A 62 32.41 13.05 -23.72
CA SER A 62 32.93 13.46 -22.42
C SER A 62 31.84 14.07 -21.51
N GLN A 63 31.52 13.35 -20.43
CA GLN A 63 31.01 13.96 -19.20
C GLN A 63 31.96 13.62 -18.06
N SER A 64 32.51 14.67 -17.48
CA SER A 64 33.45 14.71 -16.36
C SER A 64 33.00 13.84 -15.19
N GLN A 65 33.58 12.65 -15.06
CA GLN A 65 33.49 11.87 -13.84
C GLN A 65 34.50 12.41 -12.83
N GLU A 66 33.99 13.05 -11.77
CA GLU A 66 34.77 13.28 -10.55
C GLU A 66 35.32 11.93 -10.04
N VAL A 67 36.65 11.79 -10.12
CA VAL A 67 37.38 10.65 -9.57
C VAL A 67 37.22 10.66 -8.05
N LYS A 68 36.27 9.88 -7.53
CA LYS A 68 36.18 9.57 -6.10
C LYS A 68 37.46 8.84 -5.69
N LYS A 69 38.43 9.56 -5.15
CA LYS A 69 39.65 9.00 -4.52
C LYS A 69 39.22 7.92 -3.51
N GLU A 70 39.50 6.65 -3.85
CA GLU A 70 39.20 5.52 -2.98
C GLU A 70 40.08 5.60 -1.73
N LYS A 71 39.46 5.93 -0.59
CA LYS A 71 40.17 5.92 0.70
C LYS A 71 40.57 4.48 1.03
N PRO A 72 41.82 4.23 1.48
CA PRO A 72 42.26 2.88 1.84
C PRO A 72 41.35 2.30 2.93
N LYS A 73 40.89 1.05 2.73
CA LYS A 73 40.02 0.35 3.68
C LYS A 73 40.78 0.18 4.99
N LYS A 74 40.22 0.71 6.08
CA LYS A 74 40.79 0.54 7.42
C LYS A 74 40.84 -0.96 7.77
N PRO A 75 41.93 -1.44 8.42
CA PRO A 75 42.02 -2.83 8.85
C PRO A 75 40.88 -3.18 9.81
N PHE A 76 40.37 -4.42 9.70
CA PHE A 76 39.19 -4.87 10.43
C PHE A 76 39.50 -5.12 11.90
N ASP A 77 38.88 -4.33 12.78
CA ASP A 77 38.97 -4.54 14.22
C ASP A 77 38.02 -5.68 14.68
N LYS A 78 38.61 -6.87 14.84
CA LYS A 78 37.91 -8.08 15.32
C LYS A 78 37.32 -7.91 16.73
N LYS A 79 37.91 -7.07 17.58
CA LYS A 79 37.44 -6.85 18.97
C LYS A 79 36.17 -6.00 18.95
N LYS A 80 36.18 -4.91 18.19
CA LYS A 80 34.98 -4.09 17.95
C LYS A 80 33.86 -4.91 17.32
N TRP A 81 34.18 -5.74 16.32
CA TRP A 81 33.17 -6.60 15.70
C TRP A 81 32.50 -7.57 16.69
N ARG A 82 33.28 -8.23 17.55
CA ARG A 82 32.72 -9.14 18.58
C ARG A 82 31.83 -8.39 19.57
N LEU A 83 32.24 -7.18 19.99
CA LEU A 83 31.44 -6.32 20.85
C LEU A 83 30.11 -5.96 20.17
N GLN A 84 30.14 -5.56 18.89
CA GLN A 84 28.94 -5.24 18.12
C GLN A 84 28.02 -6.46 17.91
N ARG A 85 28.59 -7.65 17.74
CA ARG A 85 27.84 -8.88 17.45
C ARG A 85 27.16 -9.47 18.70
N TYR A 86 27.86 -9.46 19.84
CA TYR A 86 27.46 -10.23 21.02
C TYR A 86 27.13 -9.38 22.25
N SER A 87 27.51 -8.10 22.30
CA SER A 87 27.16 -7.26 23.45
C SER A 87 25.66 -6.98 23.48
N LYS A 88 25.01 -7.34 24.60
CA LYS A 88 23.60 -7.02 24.86
C LYS A 88 23.36 -5.51 24.84
N LYS A 89 24.29 -4.72 25.42
CA LYS A 89 24.23 -3.26 25.43
C LYS A 89 24.22 -2.69 24.02
N TYR A 90 25.06 -3.23 23.14
CA TYR A 90 25.12 -2.78 21.74
C TYR A 90 23.82 -3.12 20.98
N LYS A 91 23.25 -4.30 21.20
CA LYS A 91 21.96 -4.67 20.59
C LYS A 91 20.80 -3.79 21.07
N LEU A 92 20.76 -3.45 22.36
CA LEU A 92 19.77 -2.53 22.92
C LEU A 92 19.92 -1.13 22.31
N GLN A 93 21.16 -0.65 22.20
CA GLN A 93 21.44 0.64 21.56
C GLN A 93 21.02 0.65 20.09
N GLN A 94 21.31 -0.41 19.32
CA GLN A 94 20.85 -0.53 17.93
C GLN A 94 19.32 -0.53 17.83
N TRP A 95 18.63 -1.15 18.78
CA TRP A 95 17.17 -1.15 18.84
C TRP A 95 16.60 0.24 19.14
N GLU A 96 17.18 0.95 20.11
CA GLU A 96 16.80 2.32 20.44
C GLU A 96 17.07 3.30 19.31
N GLU A 97 18.23 3.20 18.65
CA GLU A 97 18.57 4.00 17.46
C GLU A 97 17.59 3.73 16.31
N SER A 98 17.26 2.46 16.06
CA SER A 98 16.27 2.10 15.05
C SER A 98 14.89 2.68 15.38
N ARG A 99 14.46 2.59 16.64
CA ARG A 99 13.19 3.15 17.12
C ARG A 99 13.16 4.67 16.98
N LYS A 100 14.22 5.37 17.40
CA LYS A 100 14.35 6.83 17.22
C LYS A 100 14.29 7.22 15.76
N LYS A 101 14.93 6.47 14.85
CA LYS A 101 14.87 6.72 13.41
C LYS A 101 13.46 6.54 12.83
N VAL A 102 12.70 5.56 13.32
CA VAL A 102 11.29 5.37 12.93
C VAL A 102 10.44 6.55 13.39
N ILE A 103 10.53 6.93 14.66
CA ILE A 103 9.81 8.09 15.21
C ILE A 103 10.18 9.37 14.44
N LEU A 104 11.47 9.58 14.15
CA LEU A 104 11.93 10.74 13.41
C LEU A 104 11.43 10.74 11.96
N ARG A 105 11.36 9.56 11.33
CA ARG A 105 10.77 9.40 9.99
C ARG A 105 9.27 9.66 10.00
N GLU A 106 8.55 9.22 11.02
CA GLU A 106 7.12 9.51 11.21
C GLU A 106 6.89 11.00 11.40
N TYR A 107 7.63 11.63 12.32
CA TYR A 107 7.63 13.07 12.52
C TYR A 107 7.88 13.85 11.22
N TYR A 108 8.95 13.52 10.48
CA TYR A 108 9.22 14.19 9.21
C TYR A 108 8.21 13.86 8.12
N LYS A 109 7.59 12.68 8.13
CA LYS A 109 6.51 12.34 7.20
C LYS A 109 5.25 13.17 7.48
N GLU A 110 4.97 13.45 8.75
CA GLU A 110 3.87 14.32 9.18
C GLU A 110 4.17 15.79 8.89
N THR A 111 5.40 16.27 9.17
CA THR A 111 5.76 17.68 8.97
C THR A 111 6.14 18.04 7.53
N LYS A 112 6.71 17.11 6.76
CA LYS A 112 7.14 17.32 5.37
C LYS A 112 6.21 16.64 4.36
N GLY A 113 4.91 16.53 4.69
CA GLY A 113 3.93 16.06 3.72
C GLY A 113 4.15 16.74 2.35
N ASN A 114 4.36 15.92 1.31
CA ASN A 114 4.28 16.28 -0.12
C ASN A 114 5.53 16.79 -0.87
N LEU A 115 6.65 16.06 -0.89
CA LEU A 115 7.63 16.23 -1.99
C LEU A 115 8.39 14.92 -2.29
N ASP A 116 7.81 14.04 -3.12
CA ASP A 116 8.54 13.01 -3.88
C ASP A 116 7.94 12.93 -5.31
N PRO A 117 8.75 13.04 -6.39
CA PRO A 117 8.25 13.28 -7.75
C PRO A 117 8.03 11.99 -8.57
N LYS A 118 7.25 11.00 -8.09
CA LYS A 118 7.05 9.76 -8.88
C LYS A 118 5.65 9.15 -8.97
N ILE A 119 4.66 9.65 -8.26
CA ILE A 119 3.22 9.55 -8.59
C ILE A 119 2.70 10.89 -8.06
N ASN A 120 1.96 11.65 -8.85
CA ASN A 120 1.36 12.89 -8.34
C ASN A 120 0.18 12.50 -7.45
N VAL A 121 0.52 12.07 -6.22
CA VAL A 121 -0.40 11.64 -5.18
C VAL A 121 -1.35 12.78 -4.83
N GLN A 122 -0.90 14.04 -4.95
CA GLN A 122 -1.75 15.23 -4.89
C GLN A 122 -2.91 15.18 -5.88
N LYS A 123 -2.68 14.87 -7.16
CA LYS A 123 -3.79 14.75 -8.13
C LYS A 123 -4.81 13.68 -7.76
N ILE A 124 -4.37 12.57 -7.17
CA ILE A 124 -5.25 11.47 -6.74
C ILE A 124 -6.07 11.90 -5.51
N TYR A 125 -5.46 12.60 -4.56
CA TYR A 125 -6.17 13.15 -3.42
C TYR A 125 -7.05 14.33 -3.81
N GLU A 126 -6.65 15.21 -4.72
CA GLU A 126 -7.47 16.30 -5.26
C GLU A 126 -8.70 15.78 -6.00
N GLU A 127 -8.60 14.65 -6.70
CA GLU A 127 -9.73 13.99 -7.37
C GLU A 127 -10.66 13.29 -6.39
N ALA A 128 -10.11 12.61 -5.37
CA ALA A 128 -10.88 12.00 -4.29
C ALA A 128 -11.53 13.05 -3.36
N GLU A 129 -10.84 14.15 -3.05
CA GLU A 129 -11.36 15.28 -2.29
C GLU A 129 -12.41 16.06 -3.09
N LYS A 130 -12.33 16.10 -4.42
CA LYS A 130 -13.43 16.59 -5.26
C LYS A 130 -14.65 15.68 -5.16
N GLU A 131 -14.49 14.35 -5.24
CA GLU A 131 -15.60 13.41 -5.05
C GLU A 131 -16.22 13.52 -3.64
N ASP A 132 -15.40 13.63 -2.59
CA ASP A 132 -15.85 13.77 -1.21
C ASP A 132 -16.44 15.17 -0.93
N SER A 133 -15.89 16.23 -1.52
CA SER A 133 -16.44 17.59 -1.41
C SER A 133 -17.72 17.77 -2.22
N ASP A 134 -17.91 17.05 -3.33
CA ASP A 134 -19.16 16.99 -4.06
C ASP A 134 -20.23 16.25 -3.25
N LEU A 135 -19.88 15.16 -2.56
CA LEU A 135 -20.77 14.49 -1.60
C LEU A 135 -21.13 15.39 -0.40
N ILE A 136 -20.14 16.08 0.17
CA ILE A 136 -20.33 17.04 1.28
C ILE A 136 -21.17 18.24 0.84
N LYS A 137 -20.97 18.78 -0.37
CA LYS A 137 -21.80 19.85 -0.94
C LYS A 137 -23.24 19.40 -1.16
N ILE A 138 -23.44 18.17 -1.64
CA ILE A 138 -24.78 17.63 -1.83
C ILE A 138 -25.52 17.51 -0.48
N ASP A 139 -24.85 17.05 0.58
CA ASP A 139 -25.44 16.93 1.92
C ASP A 139 -25.58 18.28 2.65
N GLN A 140 -24.68 19.24 2.45
CA GLN A 140 -24.81 20.61 2.99
C GLN A 140 -25.97 21.37 2.34
N LEU A 141 -26.19 21.22 1.03
CA LEU A 141 -27.34 21.77 0.31
C LEU A 141 -28.69 21.15 0.74
N GLU A 142 -28.69 19.98 1.39
CA GLU A 142 -29.90 19.41 2.02
C GLU A 142 -30.23 20.12 3.34
N ASN A 143 -29.24 20.66 4.04
CA ASN A 143 -29.40 21.28 5.36
C ASN A 143 -29.75 22.78 5.27
N GLU A 144 -29.24 23.51 4.28
CA GLU A 144 -29.48 24.96 4.10
C GLU A 144 -30.84 25.32 3.48
N ASN A 145 -31.61 24.34 3.00
CA ASN A 145 -33.01 24.57 2.59
C ASN A 145 -33.98 24.54 3.79
N ASN A 146 -33.47 24.48 5.03
CA ASN A 146 -34.24 24.61 6.24
C ASN A 146 -33.81 25.88 6.99
N LEU A 147 -34.55 26.98 6.75
CA LEU A 147 -34.56 28.30 7.42
C LEU A 147 -33.58 29.42 6.95
N ASN A 148 -34.19 30.39 6.25
CA ASN A 148 -34.08 31.85 6.46
C ASN A 148 -32.74 32.58 6.18
N SER A 149 -32.61 33.14 4.97
CA SER A 149 -32.09 34.49 4.66
C SER A 149 -32.13 34.64 3.13
N GLU A 150 -33.03 35.40 2.50
CA GLU A 150 -33.13 36.86 2.53
C GLU A 150 -34.50 37.24 1.96
N ILE A 151 -35.40 37.76 2.82
CA ILE A 151 -36.48 38.64 2.36
C ILE A 151 -35.87 40.03 2.37
N VAL A 152 -35.29 40.43 1.24
CA VAL A 152 -35.04 41.85 0.97
C VAL A 152 -36.38 42.45 0.56
N ASN A 153 -37.03 43.13 1.52
CA ASN A 153 -38.05 44.11 1.18
C ASN A 153 -37.32 45.33 0.61
N ASP A 154 -37.45 45.57 -0.68
CA ASP A 154 -37.06 46.85 -1.28
C ASP A 154 -38.28 47.43 -2.00
N ASP A 155 -39.01 48.29 -1.28
CA ASP A 155 -40.11 49.08 -1.79
C ASP A 155 -39.54 50.26 -2.62
N LYS A 156 -39.58 50.14 -3.95
CA LYS A 156 -39.72 51.32 -4.82
C LYS A 156 -40.33 51.01 -6.19
N SER A 157 -41.54 51.56 -6.37
CA SER A 157 -42.31 51.87 -7.59
C SER A 157 -41.45 52.46 -8.74
N GLU A 158 -41.77 52.43 -10.05
CA GLU A 158 -43.03 52.37 -10.80
C GLU A 158 -42.79 52.29 -12.34
N SER A 159 -43.81 51.85 -13.09
CA SER A 159 -44.04 51.99 -14.56
C SER A 159 -43.12 51.16 -15.50
N THR A 160 -43.59 50.33 -16.44
CA THR A 160 -44.65 50.51 -17.43
C THR A 160 -45.37 49.19 -17.77
N LYS A 161 -46.65 49.28 -18.18
CA LYS A 161 -47.51 48.17 -18.58
C LYS A 161 -47.45 47.97 -20.09
N GLU A 162 -47.01 46.80 -20.58
CA GLU A 162 -47.39 46.32 -21.92
C GLU A 162 -47.67 44.79 -21.94
N ILE A 163 -48.97 44.49 -22.05
CA ILE A 163 -49.64 43.45 -22.85
C ILE A 163 -48.87 42.12 -23.10
N ALA A 164 -49.17 41.10 -22.28
CA ALA A 164 -49.15 39.70 -22.70
C ALA A 164 -49.96 38.84 -21.72
N THR A 165 -51.27 38.71 -21.94
CA THR A 165 -52.13 37.73 -21.27
C THR A 165 -51.92 36.36 -21.91
N ARG A 166 -50.75 35.76 -21.70
CA ARG A 166 -50.56 34.32 -21.84
C ARG A 166 -50.76 33.74 -20.47
N ASN A 167 -51.59 32.70 -20.32
CA ASN A 167 -51.86 31.99 -19.08
C ASN A 167 -50.56 31.74 -18.29
N LYS A 168 -50.22 32.66 -17.38
CA LYS A 168 -49.04 32.56 -16.54
C LYS A 168 -49.43 31.52 -15.50
N LYS A 169 -48.84 30.33 -15.59
CA LYS A 169 -48.94 29.33 -14.50
C LYS A 169 -48.67 30.04 -13.18
N LYS A 170 -49.45 29.70 -12.14
CA LYS A 170 -49.30 30.32 -10.80
C LYS A 170 -47.83 30.18 -10.38
N PRO A 171 -47.15 31.25 -9.91
CA PRO A 171 -45.73 31.21 -9.54
C PRO A 171 -45.37 30.03 -8.62
N HIS A 172 -46.27 29.69 -7.69
CA HIS A 172 -46.14 28.56 -6.78
C HIS A 172 -46.08 27.19 -7.49
N LEU A 173 -46.85 26.99 -8.55
CA LEU A 173 -46.85 25.73 -9.31
C LEU A 173 -45.53 25.54 -10.07
N ASN A 174 -45.00 26.63 -10.64
CA ASN A 174 -43.70 26.60 -11.31
C ASN A 174 -42.57 26.29 -10.30
N ALA A 175 -42.61 26.89 -9.11
CA ALA A 175 -41.64 26.61 -8.05
C ALA A 175 -41.68 25.15 -7.59
N TYR A 176 -42.88 24.56 -7.48
CA TYR A 176 -43.04 23.15 -7.11
C TYR A 176 -42.50 22.20 -8.20
N GLU A 177 -42.79 22.46 -9.47
CA GLU A 177 -42.27 21.67 -10.60
C GLU A 177 -40.72 21.70 -10.62
N GLU A 178 -40.11 22.88 -10.44
CA GLU A 178 -38.65 23.04 -10.36
C GLU A 178 -38.03 22.33 -9.15
N TYR A 179 -38.68 22.40 -7.98
CA TYR A 179 -38.23 21.67 -6.79
C TYR A 179 -38.20 20.15 -7.01
N GLN A 180 -39.22 19.59 -7.65
CA GLN A 180 -39.27 18.15 -7.94
C GLN A 180 -38.15 17.75 -8.92
N ARG A 181 -37.91 18.54 -9.97
CA ARG A 181 -36.80 18.32 -10.90
C ARG A 181 -35.45 18.31 -10.19
N LEU A 182 -35.20 19.29 -9.33
CA LEU A 182 -33.95 19.39 -8.58
C LEU A 182 -33.77 18.20 -7.62
N LYS A 183 -34.85 17.74 -6.98
CA LYS A 183 -34.85 16.58 -6.10
C LYS A 183 -34.50 15.30 -6.86
N GLU A 184 -35.08 15.10 -8.04
CA GLU A 184 -34.77 13.95 -8.90
C GLU A 184 -33.33 14.00 -9.42
N GLU A 185 -32.85 15.16 -9.86
CA GLU A 185 -31.46 15.33 -10.32
C GLU A 185 -30.45 15.02 -9.22
N LYS A 186 -30.72 15.48 -7.99
CA LYS A 186 -29.91 15.14 -6.80
C LYS A 186 -29.88 13.63 -6.55
N LYS A 187 -31.03 12.96 -6.61
CA LYS A 187 -31.13 11.51 -6.43
C LYS A 187 -30.32 10.75 -7.49
N ARG A 188 -30.43 11.16 -8.76
CA ARG A 188 -29.65 10.58 -9.86
C ARG A 188 -28.15 10.76 -9.66
N LYS A 189 -27.69 11.94 -9.23
CA LYS A 189 -26.27 12.19 -8.93
C LYS A 189 -25.77 11.30 -7.78
N LYS A 190 -26.54 11.16 -6.70
CA LYS A 190 -26.21 10.25 -5.59
C LYS A 190 -26.08 8.80 -6.06
N GLU A 191 -27.02 8.33 -6.88
CA GLU A 191 -27.00 6.97 -7.44
C GLU A 191 -25.78 6.74 -8.36
N GLU A 192 -25.43 7.71 -9.22
CA GLU A 192 -24.28 7.60 -10.11
C GLU A 192 -22.95 7.50 -9.34
N ILE A 193 -22.77 8.32 -8.31
CA ILE A 193 -21.57 8.28 -7.45
C ILE A 193 -21.47 6.92 -6.75
N GLN A 194 -22.60 6.42 -6.22
CA GLN A 194 -22.66 5.13 -5.57
C GLN A 194 -22.28 3.99 -6.52
N GLN A 195 -22.78 4.01 -7.76
CA GLN A 195 -22.42 3.03 -8.79
C GLN A 195 -20.92 3.06 -9.11
N LYS A 196 -20.34 4.24 -9.34
CA LYS A 196 -18.89 4.39 -9.61
C LYS A 196 -18.03 3.83 -8.47
N ARG A 197 -18.45 4.07 -7.22
CA ARG A 197 -17.79 3.52 -6.02
C ARG A 197 -17.84 2.00 -6.00
N GLU A 198 -19.02 1.43 -6.24
CA GLU A 198 -19.21 -0.03 -6.27
C GLU A 198 -18.42 -0.70 -7.39
N GLU A 199 -18.37 -0.10 -8.57
CA GLU A 199 -17.56 -0.56 -9.70
C GLU A 199 -16.07 -0.59 -9.36
N ARG A 200 -15.57 0.50 -8.75
CA ARG A 200 -14.17 0.62 -8.29
C ARG A 200 -13.84 -0.45 -7.26
N ASP A 201 -14.69 -0.62 -6.26
CA ASP A 201 -14.51 -1.62 -5.20
C ASP A 201 -14.58 -3.05 -5.73
N LYS A 202 -15.49 -3.32 -6.68
CA LYS A 202 -15.60 -4.59 -7.37
C LYS A 202 -14.34 -4.92 -8.17
N ALA A 203 -13.84 -3.97 -8.97
CA ALA A 203 -12.61 -4.12 -9.74
C ALA A 203 -11.40 -4.40 -8.82
N LEU A 204 -11.30 -3.69 -7.70
CA LEU A 204 -10.24 -3.90 -6.72
C LEU A 204 -10.32 -5.28 -6.06
N LYS A 205 -11.54 -5.74 -5.74
CA LYS A 205 -11.79 -7.07 -5.17
C LYS A 205 -11.41 -8.18 -6.15
N GLU A 206 -11.77 -8.03 -7.42
CA GLU A 206 -11.41 -8.96 -8.49
C GLU A 206 -9.90 -9.02 -8.72
N TYR A 207 -9.23 -7.87 -8.79
CA TYR A 207 -7.77 -7.79 -8.89
C TYR A 207 -7.08 -8.53 -7.73
N LYS A 208 -7.51 -8.30 -6.48
CA LYS A 208 -6.96 -9.00 -5.31
C LYS A 208 -7.18 -10.51 -5.38
N LYS A 209 -8.37 -10.95 -5.82
CA LYS A 209 -8.68 -12.38 -6.02
C LYS A 209 -7.77 -12.99 -7.07
N GLU A 210 -7.61 -12.36 -8.23
CA GLU A 210 -6.76 -12.88 -9.31
C GLU A 210 -5.28 -12.89 -8.94
N LYS A 211 -4.80 -11.83 -8.27
CA LYS A 211 -3.43 -11.77 -7.74
C LYS A 211 -3.13 -12.93 -6.78
N THR A 212 -4.04 -13.20 -5.84
CA THR A 212 -3.86 -14.32 -4.89
C THR A 212 -3.97 -15.68 -5.57
N ARG A 213 -4.90 -15.87 -6.51
CA ARG A 213 -5.02 -17.09 -7.32
C ARG A 213 -3.74 -17.36 -8.12
N LYS A 214 -3.21 -16.36 -8.81
CA LYS A 214 -1.96 -16.45 -9.58
C LYS A 214 -0.78 -16.78 -8.67
N TYR A 215 -0.65 -16.10 -7.54
CA TYR A 215 0.40 -16.37 -6.54
C TYR A 215 0.34 -17.81 -6.04
N LYS A 216 -0.84 -18.30 -5.65
CA LYS A 216 -1.02 -19.70 -5.19
C LYS A 216 -0.64 -20.72 -6.27
N LYS A 217 -1.03 -20.48 -7.53
CA LYS A 217 -0.69 -21.36 -8.66
C LYS A 217 0.82 -21.43 -8.92
N LEU A 218 1.50 -20.27 -8.99
CA LEU A 218 2.93 -20.18 -9.32
C LEU A 218 3.87 -20.65 -8.20
N ASN A 219 3.41 -20.56 -6.95
CA ASN A 219 4.16 -21.00 -5.78
C ASN A 219 3.86 -22.43 -5.35
N LYS A 220 3.00 -23.15 -6.07
CA LYS A 220 2.75 -24.56 -5.81
C LYS A 220 4.03 -25.36 -6.06
N LYS A 221 4.37 -26.24 -5.11
CA LYS A 221 5.55 -27.11 -5.14
C LYS A 221 5.16 -28.58 -5.17
N THR A 222 6.03 -29.42 -5.71
CA THR A 222 5.92 -30.88 -5.65
C THR A 222 6.25 -31.38 -4.25
N SER A 223 6.01 -32.67 -3.97
CA SER A 223 6.40 -33.30 -2.70
C SER A 223 7.89 -33.16 -2.38
N LYS A 224 8.73 -33.05 -3.41
CA LYS A 224 10.18 -32.81 -3.32
C LYS A 224 10.56 -31.33 -3.21
N GLY A 225 9.60 -30.43 -3.05
CA GLY A 225 9.82 -28.99 -2.85
C GLY A 225 10.16 -28.20 -4.13
N GLN A 226 10.21 -28.84 -5.29
CA GLN A 226 10.44 -28.17 -6.57
C GLN A 226 9.18 -27.44 -7.05
N PRO A 227 9.27 -26.31 -7.75
CA PRO A 227 8.10 -25.66 -8.32
C PRO A 227 7.37 -26.53 -9.33
N VAL A 228 6.04 -26.51 -9.32
CA VAL A 228 5.24 -27.22 -10.32
C VAL A 228 5.32 -26.47 -11.65
N MET A 229 6.06 -27.02 -12.62
CA MET A 229 6.36 -26.36 -13.89
C MET A 229 5.13 -26.11 -14.77
N LYS A 230 4.11 -26.98 -14.72
CA LYS A 230 2.87 -26.86 -15.51
C LYS A 230 2.29 -25.43 -15.51
N TYR A 231 2.12 -24.83 -14.33
CA TYR A 231 1.51 -23.51 -14.19
C TYR A 231 2.42 -22.37 -14.68
N ARG A 232 3.74 -22.52 -14.53
CA ARG A 232 4.72 -21.53 -15.01
C ARG A 232 4.82 -21.54 -16.53
N MET A 233 4.79 -22.72 -17.13
CA MET A 233 4.79 -22.90 -18.59
C MET A 233 3.53 -22.33 -19.22
N GLN A 234 2.36 -22.57 -18.63
CA GLN A 234 1.11 -21.97 -19.11
C GLN A 234 1.16 -20.44 -19.10
N MET A 235 1.72 -19.83 -18.05
CA MET A 235 1.89 -18.38 -17.97
C MET A 235 2.85 -17.84 -19.04
N LEU A 236 3.96 -18.52 -19.28
CA LEU A 236 4.93 -18.14 -20.31
C LEU A 236 4.32 -18.24 -21.71
N LEU A 237 3.57 -19.32 -21.99
CA LEU A 237 2.85 -19.48 -23.25
C LEU A 237 1.84 -18.36 -23.46
N GLU A 238 1.07 -18.00 -22.43
CA GLU A 238 0.13 -16.88 -22.49
C GLU A 238 0.83 -15.54 -22.77
N GLN A 239 2.03 -15.32 -22.19
CA GLN A 239 2.83 -14.11 -22.46
C GLN A 239 3.32 -14.07 -23.91
N ILE A 240 3.81 -15.19 -24.45
CA ILE A 240 4.26 -15.29 -25.83
C ILE A 240 3.10 -15.04 -26.80
N GLN A 241 1.94 -15.67 -26.55
CA GLN A 241 0.75 -15.46 -27.38
C GLN A 241 0.31 -14.00 -27.36
N LYS A 242 0.26 -13.34 -26.19
CA LYS A 242 -0.06 -11.92 -26.09
C LYS A 242 0.93 -11.02 -26.84
N SER A 243 2.23 -11.35 -26.82
CA SER A 243 3.23 -10.59 -27.58
C SER A 243 3.18 -10.82 -29.09
N VAL A 244 2.61 -11.93 -29.54
CA VAL A 244 2.49 -12.26 -30.97
C VAL A 244 1.16 -11.76 -31.55
N SER A 245 0.10 -11.70 -30.73
CA SER A 245 -1.22 -11.18 -31.14
C SER A 245 -1.36 -9.66 -31.02
N ASN A 246 -0.46 -9.00 -30.29
CA ASN A 246 -0.31 -7.54 -30.28
C ASN A 246 0.74 -7.12 -31.31
#